data_AF-A0A4Q3WDK7-F1
#
_entry.id   AF-A0A4Q3WDK7-F1
#
_cell.length_a   1.000
_cell.length_b   1.000
_cell.length_c   1.000
_cell.angle_alpha   90.00
_cell.angle_beta   90.00
_cell.angle_gamma   90.00
#
_symmetry.space_group_name_H-M   'P 1'
#
loop_
_entity.id
_entity.type
_entity.pdbx_description
1 polymer ?
#
loop_
_entity_poly.entity_id
_entity_poly.type
_entity_poly.pdbx_seq_one_letter_code
_entity_poly.pdbx_strand_id
1 'polypeptide(L)'
;MRVLFIGDSWKGSSARSFREVLSSLPGIQVDDIGLDHYILKGKSVILRTANRLLAPWQQAEIADEIARKIKHFEPDVMLVAKGAM
;
A
#
# COMPACT_ATOMS: atom_id res chain seq x y z
N MET A 1 -1.53 8.94 17.70
CA MET A 1 -1.51 7.59 17.11
C MET A 1 -1.28 7.70 15.62
N ARG A 2 -0.23 7.09 15.09
CA ARG A 2 0.15 7.11 13.67
C ARG A 2 -0.25 5.78 13.03
N VAL A 3 -1.10 5.83 12.03
CA VAL A 3 -1.64 4.64 11.34
C VAL A 3 -1.15 4.64 9.90
N LEU A 4 -0.42 3.59 9.52
CA LEU A 4 0.07 3.41 8.15
C LEU A 4 -0.76 2.36 7.42
N PHE A 5 -1.35 2.76 6.30
CA PHE A 5 -2.15 1.91 5.43
C PHE A 5 -1.30 1.38 4.27
N ILE A 6 -1.30 0.07 4.01
CA ILE A 6 -0.53 -0.55 2.93
C ILE A 6 -1.47 -1.32 2.00
N GLY A 7 -1.40 -1.05 0.70
CA GLY A 7 -2.04 -1.84 -0.35
C GLY A 7 -3.00 -1.08 -1.26
N ASP A 8 -3.38 -1.73 -2.36
CA ASP A 8 -4.22 -1.14 -3.43
C ASP A 8 -5.67 -0.90 -3.01
N SER A 9 -6.15 -1.58 -1.96
CA SER A 9 -7.56 -1.58 -1.61
C SER A 9 -8.03 -0.33 -0.85
N TRP A 10 -7.13 0.56 -0.43
CA TRP A 10 -7.51 1.79 0.31
C TRP A 10 -8.18 2.84 -0.59
N LYS A 11 -8.23 2.61 -1.90
CA LYS A 11 -9.00 3.41 -2.86
C LYS A 11 -10.45 2.93 -3.05
N GLY A 12 -10.81 1.74 -2.53
CA GLY A 12 -12.18 1.22 -2.58
C GLY A 12 -13.12 1.93 -1.60
N SER A 13 -14.43 1.98 -1.88
CA SER A 13 -15.41 2.80 -1.15
C SER A 13 -15.38 2.58 0.37
N SER A 14 -15.44 1.32 0.85
CA SER A 14 -15.45 1.03 2.29
C SER A 14 -14.12 1.30 2.99
N ALA A 15 -13.01 0.97 2.35
CA ALA A 15 -11.67 1.17 2.91
C ALA A 15 -11.29 2.66 2.95
N ARG A 16 -11.73 3.42 1.95
CA ARG A 16 -11.61 4.87 1.89
C ARG A 16 -12.41 5.55 3.00
N SER A 17 -13.67 5.17 3.20
CA SER A 17 -14.49 5.74 4.28
C SER A 17 -13.89 5.45 5.67
N PHE A 18 -13.36 4.26 5.90
CA PHE A 18 -12.68 3.93 7.16
C PHE A 18 -11.45 4.82 7.38
N ARG A 19 -10.65 5.04 6.34
CA ARG A 19 -9.49 5.95 6.38
C ARG A 19 -9.92 7.39 6.70
N GLU A 20 -10.94 7.89 6.02
CA GLU A 20 -11.47 9.25 6.20
C GLU A 20 -11.97 9.46 7.63
N VAL A 21 -12.69 8.48 8.20
CA VAL A 21 -13.14 8.51 9.60
C VAL A 21 -11.97 8.48 10.58
N LEU A 22 -10.94 7.67 10.35
CA LEU A 22 -9.76 7.67 11.21
C LEU A 22 -8.97 8.97 11.13
N SER A 23 -8.87 9.56 9.94
CA SER A 23 -8.18 10.85 9.75
C SER A 23 -8.91 12.04 10.37
N SER A 24 -10.23 11.92 10.60
CA SER A 24 -11.01 12.99 11.23
C SER A 24 -10.95 12.97 12.75
N LEU A 25 -10.41 11.90 13.36
CA LEU A 25 -10.26 11.81 14.81
C LEU A 25 -9.05 12.63 15.31
N PRO A 26 -9.22 13.45 16.35
CA PRO A 26 -8.13 14.25 16.89
C PRO A 26 -7.02 13.35 17.46
N GLY A 27 -5.77 13.67 17.12
CA GLY A 27 -4.59 12.93 17.57
C GLY A 27 -4.29 11.66 16.76
N ILE A 28 -5.02 11.39 15.68
CA ILE A 28 -4.68 10.34 14.71
C ILE A 28 -4.01 10.97 13.48
N GLN A 29 -2.85 10.44 13.12
CA GLN A 29 -2.17 10.76 11.86
C GLN A 29 -2.24 9.54 10.97
N VAL A 30 -2.53 9.76 9.69
CA VAL A 30 -2.76 8.70 8.71
C VAL A 30 -1.86 8.93 7.50
N ASP A 31 -1.19 7.88 7.04
CA ASP A 31 -0.42 7.85 5.79
C ASP A 31 -0.67 6.52 5.05
N ASP A 32 -0.38 6.47 3.76
CA ASP A 32 -0.65 5.33 2.90
C ASP A 32 0.46 4.98 1.89
N ILE A 33 0.58 3.69 1.57
CA ILE A 33 1.43 3.16 0.50
C ILE A 33 0.53 2.46 -0.52
N GLY A 34 0.40 3.07 -1.70
CA GLY A 34 -0.29 2.48 -2.84
C GLY A 34 0.66 1.59 -3.64
N LEU A 35 0.34 0.30 -3.78
CA LEU A 35 1.18 -0.66 -4.52
C LEU A 35 0.91 -0.63 -6.04
N ASP A 36 -0.12 0.09 -6.44
CA ASP A 36 -0.60 0.31 -7.81
C ASP A 36 0.48 0.69 -8.81
N HIS A 37 1.53 1.38 -8.35
CA HIS A 37 2.61 1.90 -9.17
C HIS A 37 3.68 0.84 -9.49
N TYR A 38 3.76 -0.23 -8.70
CA TYR A 38 4.76 -1.28 -8.86
C TYR A 38 4.30 -2.40 -9.79
N ILE A 39 2.98 -2.61 -9.90
CA ILE A 39 2.41 -3.71 -10.68
C ILE A 39 1.87 -3.19 -12.01
N LEU A 40 2.31 -3.78 -13.13
CA LEU A 40 1.76 -3.43 -14.44
C LEU A 40 0.31 -3.92 -14.53
N LYS A 41 -0.64 -3.00 -14.66
CA LYS A 41 -2.07 -3.32 -14.73
C LYS A 41 -2.45 -3.71 -16.16
N GLY A 42 -2.93 -4.94 -16.34
CA GLY A 42 -3.53 -5.39 -17.60
C GLY A 42 -3.76 -6.89 -17.67
N LYS A 43 -4.74 -7.30 -18.47
CA LYS A 43 -5.14 -8.72 -18.61
C LYS A 43 -4.34 -9.47 -19.68
N SER A 44 -3.44 -8.81 -20.41
CA SER A 44 -2.69 -9.46 -21.50
C SER A 44 -1.67 -10.45 -20.96
N VAL A 45 -1.42 -11.53 -21.72
CA VAL A 45 -0.43 -12.55 -21.37
C VAL A 45 0.98 -11.94 -21.27
N ILE A 46 1.29 -10.98 -22.14
CA ILE A 46 2.57 -10.25 -22.14
C ILE A 46 2.78 -9.53 -20.81
N LEU A 47 1.77 -8.82 -20.32
CA LEU A 47 1.87 -8.09 -19.04
C LEU A 47 1.97 -9.05 -17.85
N ARG A 48 1.29 -10.21 -17.89
CA ARG A 48 1.47 -11.24 -16.84
C ARG A 48 2.88 -11.79 -16.82
N THR A 49 3.46 -12.07 -17.99
CA THR A 49 4.84 -12.55 -18.09
C THR A 49 5.82 -11.49 -17.64
N ALA A 50 5.62 -10.22 -18.03
CA ALA A 50 6.44 -9.10 -17.58
C ALA A 50 6.39 -8.95 -16.05
N ASN A 51 5.20 -8.94 -15.45
CA ASN A 51 5.07 -8.92 -13.98
C ASN A 51 5.74 -10.13 -13.33
N ARG A 52 5.65 -11.32 -13.91
CA ARG A 52 6.33 -12.50 -13.34
C ARG A 52 7.85 -12.39 -13.38
N LEU A 53 8.42 -11.81 -14.44
CA LEU A 53 9.86 -11.60 -14.57
C LEU A 53 10.34 -10.48 -13.65
N LEU A 54 9.54 -9.42 -13.50
CA LEU A 54 9.86 -8.26 -12.67
C LEU A 54 9.50 -8.45 -11.18
N ALA A 55 8.73 -9.50 -10.84
CA ALA A 55 8.22 -9.73 -9.49
C ALA A 55 9.30 -9.63 -8.38
N PRO A 56 10.51 -10.20 -8.53
CA PRO A 56 11.53 -10.08 -7.48
C PRO A 56 11.98 -8.63 -7.27
N TRP A 57 12.09 -7.84 -8.34
CA TRP A 57 12.47 -6.44 -8.26
C TRP A 57 11.34 -5.57 -7.72
N GLN A 58 10.10 -5.81 -8.18
CA GLN A 58 8.90 -5.16 -7.66
C GLN A 58 8.76 -5.39 -6.15
N GLN A 59 8.99 -6.62 -5.68
CA GLN A 59 8.94 -6.95 -4.25
C GLN A 59 10.04 -6.26 -3.45
N ALA A 60 11.28 -6.20 -3.97
CA ALA A 60 12.37 -5.50 -3.31
C ALA A 60 12.08 -4.00 -3.19
N GLU A 61 11.57 -3.38 -4.24
CA GLU A 61 11.26 -1.95 -4.26
C GLU A 61 10.11 -1.59 -3.32
N ILE A 62 9.07 -2.41 -3.29
CA ILE A 62 7.96 -2.28 -2.33
C ILE A 62 8.48 -2.43 -0.89
N ALA A 63 9.32 -3.42 -0.62
CA ALA A 63 9.89 -3.63 0.71
C ALA A 63 10.74 -2.43 1.16
N ASP A 64 11.55 -1.89 0.26
CA ASP A 64 12.35 -0.68 0.51
C ASP A 64 11.47 0.54 0.78
N GLU A 65 10.40 0.74 0.01
CA GLU A 65 9.47 1.84 0.26
C GLU A 65 8.77 1.69 1.62
N ILE A 66 8.26 0.50 1.94
CA ILE A 66 7.65 0.21 3.24
C ILE A 66 8.66 0.51 4.35
N ALA A 67 9.91 0.05 4.24
CA ALA A 67 10.94 0.30 5.23
C ALA A 67 11.26 1.79 5.39
N ARG A 68 11.39 2.54 4.28
CA ARG A 68 11.58 3.99 4.29
C ARG A 68 10.43 4.70 4.99
N LYS A 69 9.20 4.31 4.69
CA LYS A 69 8.00 4.94 5.23
C LYS A 69 7.82 4.64 6.70
N ILE A 70 8.05 3.40 7.15
CA ILE A 70 8.07 3.03 8.57
C ILE A 70 9.11 3.85 9.32
N LYS A 71 10.32 3.99 8.77
CA LYS A 71 11.40 4.74 9.42
C LYS A 71 11.09 6.23 9.56
N HIS A 72 10.40 6.82 8.58
CA HIS A 72 10.08 8.25 8.59
C HIS A 72 8.81 8.57 9.39
N PHE A 73 7.78 7.77 9.23
CA PHE A 73 6.47 7.99 9.82
C PHE A 73 6.36 7.43 11.23
N GLU A 74 7.14 6.41 11.58
CA GLU A 74 7.09 5.66 12.85
C GLU A 74 5.65 5.29 13.25
N PRO A 75 4.96 4.47 12.44
CA PRO A 75 3.58 4.10 12.72
C PRO A 75 3.45 3.29 14.01
N ASP A 76 2.43 3.62 14.81
CA ASP A 76 2.00 2.80 15.95
C ASP A 76 1.24 1.55 15.48
N VAL A 77 0.51 1.68 14.37
CA VAL A 77 -0.34 0.62 13.79
C VAL A 77 -0.15 0.57 12.28
N MET A 78 -0.01 -0.65 11.75
CA MET A 78 0.02 -0.89 10.31
C MET A 78 -1.20 -1.71 9.88
N LEU A 79 -1.91 -1.23 8.86
CA LEU A 79 -3.06 -1.90 8.28
C LEU A 79 -2.73 -2.34 6.85
N VAL A 80 -2.63 -3.65 6.65
CA VAL A 80 -2.27 -4.24 5.35
C VAL A 80 -3.52 -4.82 4.69
N ALA A 81 -3.83 -4.35 3.48
CA ALA A 81 -4.94 -4.86 2.69
C ALA A 81 -4.69 -6.31 2.23
N LYS A 82 -5.71 -7.16 2.40
CA LYS A 82 -5.66 -8.54 1.88
C LYS A 82 -5.74 -8.50 0.34
N GLY A 83 -4.75 -9.08 -0.33
CA GLY A 83 -4.59 -9.03 -1.80
C GLY A 83 -3.54 -8.02 -2.30
N ALA A 84 -2.79 -7.40 -1.36
CA ALA A 84 -1.63 -6.55 -1.64
C ALA A 84 -0.34 -7.32 -2.00
N MET A 85 -0.40 -8.66 -2.03
CA MET A 85 0.70 -9.55 -2.42
C MET A 85 0.24 -10.54 -3.48
#